data_AF-A0A960U3C3-F1
#
_entry.id   AF-A0A960U3C3-F1
#
_cell.length_a   1.000
_cell.length_b   1.000
_cell.length_c   1.000
_cell.angle_alpha   90.00
_cell.angle_beta   90.00
_cell.angle_gamma   90.00
#
_symmetry.space_group_name_H-M   'P 1'
#
loop_
_entity.id
_entity.type
_entity.pdbx_description
1 polymer ?
#
loop_
_entity_poly.entity_id
_entity_poly.type
_entity_poly.pdbx_seq_one_letter_code
_entity_poly.pdbx_strand_id
1 'polypeptide(L)' 'MKEFNITGTCIPHLHYMVDTGKKIGEITELIKKGKYFTINRPRQFGKTTTLYLLEKALENDYL' A
#
# COMPACT_ATOMS: atom_id res chain seq x y z
N MET A 1 -5.79 17.03 -12.99
CA MET A 1 -6.10 15.88 -13.87
C MET A 1 -5.30 14.69 -13.36
N LYS A 2 -5.84 13.46 -13.35
CA LYS A 2 -5.09 12.27 -12.92
C LYS A 2 -4.26 11.69 -14.07
N GLU A 3 -3.14 11.06 -13.76
CA GLU A 3 -2.26 10.42 -14.75
C GLU A 3 -1.85 9.00 -14.38
N PHE A 4 -1.32 8.25 -15.35
CA PHE A 4 -0.73 6.93 -15.10
C PHE A 4 0.71 7.10 -14.62
N ASN A 5 1.03 6.55 -13.45
CA ASN A 5 2.36 6.58 -12.90
C ASN A 5 3.01 5.20 -12.95
N ILE A 6 4.19 5.10 -13.57
CA ILE A 6 4.95 3.85 -13.76
C ILE A 6 6.24 3.80 -12.92
N THR A 7 6.57 4.89 -12.22
CA THR A 7 7.80 5.07 -11.43
C THR A 7 7.49 5.55 -10.02
N GLY A 8 8.18 5.02 -9.01
CA GLY A 8 7.98 5.46 -7.62
C GLY A 8 6.61 5.10 -7.03
N THR A 9 6.18 5.89 -6.03
CA THR A 9 4.94 5.69 -5.27
C THR A 9 3.75 6.27 -6.01
N CYS A 10 2.65 5.53 -6.07
CA CYS A 10 1.40 6.07 -6.61
C CYS A 10 0.58 6.79 -5.54
N ILE A 11 0.18 8.03 -5.84
CA ILE A 11 -0.56 8.89 -4.92
C ILE A 11 -2.02 8.94 -5.38
N PRO A 12 -3.00 8.49 -4.57
CA PRO A 12 -4.39 8.31 -5.00
C PRO A 12 -5.08 9.55 -5.60
N HIS A 13 -4.72 10.75 -5.15
CA HIS A 13 -5.29 12.00 -5.66
C HIS A 13 -4.63 12.47 -6.98
N LEU A 14 -3.41 12.03 -7.27
CA LEU A 14 -2.67 12.39 -8.50
C LEU A 14 -2.76 11.31 -9.58
N HIS A 15 -2.81 10.03 -9.20
CA HIS A 15 -2.62 8.93 -10.13
C HIS A 15 -3.86 8.04 -10.26
N TYR A 16 -4.03 7.41 -11.42
CA TYR A 16 -4.98 6.31 -11.60
C TYR A 16 -4.55 5.11 -10.76
N MET A 17 -5.48 4.62 -9.95
CA MET A 17 -5.25 3.57 -8.96
C MET A 17 -6.33 2.52 -9.06
N VAL A 18 -5.91 1.25 -8.94
CA VAL A 18 -6.83 0.16 -8.63
C VAL A 18 -7.18 0.19 -7.15
N ASP A 19 -8.32 -0.40 -6.77
CA ASP A 19 -8.66 -0.57 -5.36
C ASP A 19 -7.67 -1.52 -4.68
N THR A 20 -7.04 -1.03 -3.61
CA THR A 20 -6.10 -1.79 -2.77
C THR A 20 -6.65 -2.06 -1.38
N GLY A 21 -7.87 -1.61 -1.04
CA GLY A 21 -8.42 -1.63 0.31
C GLY A 21 -8.43 -3.02 0.94
N LYS A 22 -8.91 -4.03 0.21
CA LYS A 22 -8.92 -5.42 0.68
C LYS A 22 -7.52 -5.92 1.07
N LYS A 23 -6.53 -5.69 0.20
CA LYS A 23 -5.15 -6.13 0.42
C LYS A 23 -4.51 -5.44 1.62
N ILE A 24 -4.73 -4.13 1.76
CA ILE A 24 -4.22 -3.36 2.90
C ILE A 24 -4.87 -3.87 4.19
N GLY A 25 -6.19 -4.09 4.20
CA GLY A 25 -6.90 -4.65 5.36
C GLY A 25 -6.36 -6.03 5.80
N GLU A 26 -6.12 -6.94 4.86
CA GLU A 26 -5.51 -8.25 5.16
C GLU A 26 -4.13 -8.12 5.81
N ILE A 27 -3.29 -7.19 5.33
CA ILE A 27 -1.96 -6.95 5.90
C ILE A 27 -2.06 -6.30 7.29
N THR A 28 -2.93 -5.30 7.46
CA THR A 28 -3.19 -4.66 8.75
C THR A 28 -3.60 -5.69 9.82
N GLU A 29 -4.45 -6.66 9.46
CA GLU A 29 -4.85 -7.73 10.39
C GLU A 29 -3.69 -8.65 10.78
N LEU A 30 -2.71 -8.89 9.89
CA LEU A 30 -1.49 -9.62 10.25
C LEU A 30 -0.66 -8.83 11.26
N ILE A 31 -0.52 -7.52 11.06
CA ILE A 31 0.23 -6.62 11.95
C ILE A 31 -0.41 -6.55 13.33
N LYS A 32 -1.74 -6.36 13.41
CA LYS A 32 -2.49 -6.35 14.67
C LYS A 32 -2.32 -7.64 15.48
N LYS A 33 -2.09 -8.77 14.81
CA LYS A 33 -1.83 -10.08 15.42
C LYS A 33 -0.35 -10.34 15.72
N GLY A 34 0.53 -9.35 15.53
CA GLY A 34 1.98 -9.49 15.74
C GLY A 34 2.66 -10.44 14.75
N LYS A 35 2.05 -10.70 13.58
CA LYS A 35 2.58 -11.63 12.58
C LYS A 35 3.50 -10.90 11.60
N TYR A 36 4.55 -11.60 11.17
CA TYR A 36 5.38 -11.18 10.06
C TYR A 36 4.74 -11.55 8.71
N PHE A 37 4.97 -10.71 7.70
CA PHE A 37 4.55 -10.96 6.32
C PHE A 37 5.62 -10.48 5.35
N THR A 38 5.56 -10.95 4.09
CA THR A 38 6.49 -10.56 3.03
C THR A 38 5.73 -10.07 1.80
N ILE A 39 6.28 -9.09 1.09
CA ILE A 39 5.76 -8.62 -0.21
C ILE A 39 6.75 -9.04 -1.31
N ASN A 40 6.56 -10.24 -1.85
CA ASN A 40 7.41 -10.76 -2.93
C ASN A 40 6.75 -10.63 -4.31
N ARG A 41 7.13 -9.61 -5.07
CA ARG A 41 6.66 -9.37 -6.45
C ARG A 41 7.77 -8.74 -7.33
N PRO A 42 7.73 -8.91 -8.67
CA PRO A 42 8.70 -8.29 -9.58
C PRO A 42 8.71 -6.75 -9.55
N ARG A 43 9.59 -6.12 -10.32
CA ARG A 43 9.67 -4.64 -10.45
C ARG A 43 8.33 -4.08 -10.95
N GLN A 44 7.97 -2.88 -10.46
CA GLN A 44 6.76 -2.15 -10.84
C GLN A 44 5.41 -2.79 -10.45
N PHE A 45 5.39 -3.74 -9.52
CA PHE A 45 4.15 -4.31 -8.96
C PHE A 45 3.54 -3.52 -7.78
N GLY A 46 3.87 -2.23 -7.66
CA GLY A 46 3.30 -1.36 -6.62
C GLY A 46 3.70 -1.71 -5.18
N LYS A 47 4.87 -2.34 -4.97
CA LYS A 47 5.37 -2.69 -3.62
C LYS A 47 5.55 -1.45 -2.75
N THR A 48 6.24 -0.43 -3.27
CA THR A 48 6.44 0.85 -2.58
C THR A 48 5.12 1.56 -2.30
N THR A 49 4.20 1.56 -3.26
CA THR A 49 2.84 2.09 -3.08
C THR A 49 2.07 1.34 -1.99
N THR A 50 2.19 0.01 -1.93
CA THR A 50 1.54 -0.80 -0.89
C THR A 50 2.08 -0.43 0.50
N LEU A 51 3.39 -0.25 0.65
CA LEU A 51 4.00 0.17 1.91
C LEU A 51 3.55 1.58 2.32
N TYR A 52 3.50 2.53 1.38
CA TYR A 52 3.02 3.88 1.64
C TYR A 52 1.55 3.91 2.09
N LEU A 53 0.67 3.17 1.42
CA LEU A 53 -0.74 3.11 1.81
C LEU A 53 -0.94 2.38 3.14
N LEU A 54 -0.10 1.38 3.43
CA LEU A 54 -0.11 0.67 4.70
C LEU A 54 0.32 1.58 5.86
N GLU A 55 1.39 2.36 5.68
CA GLU A 55 1.82 3.38 6.64
C GLU A 55 0.66 4.35 6.95
N LYS A 56 -0.02 4.86 5.92
CA LYS A 56 -1.18 5.73 6.10
C LYS A 56 -2.37 5.07 6.78
N ALA A 57 -2.59 3.78 6.56
CA ALA A 57 -3.65 3.04 7.24
C ALA A 57 -3.35 2.81 8.73
N LEU A 58 -2.07 2.78 9.11
CA LEU A 58 -1.61 2.49 10.47
C LEU A 58 -1.25 3.75 11.28
N GLU A 59 -1.22 4.92 10.64
CA GLU A 59 -0.83 6.20 11.24
C GLU A 59 -1.55 6.44 12.56
N ASN A 60 -2.88 6.38 12.60
CA ASN A 60 -3.64 6.63 13.83
C ASN A 60 -3.51 5.55 14.92
N ASP A 61 -3.06 4.34 14.56
CA ASP A 61 -2.98 3.22 15.49
C ASP A 61 -1.59 3.13 16.17
N TYR A 62 -0.54 3.66 15.53
CA TYR A 62 0.86 3.41 15.93
C TYR A 62 1.82 4.60 15.84
N LEU A 63 1.41 5.74 15.26
CA LEU A 63 2.26 6.95 15.09
C LEU A 63 1.57 8.18 15.70
#